data_AF-G0MFA5-F1
#
_entry.id   AF-G0MFA5-F1
#
_cell.length_a   1.000
_cell.length_b   1.000
_cell.length_c   1.000
_cell.angle_alpha   90.00
_cell.angle_beta   90.00
_cell.angle_gamma   90.00
#
_symmetry.space_group_name_H-M   'P 1'
#
loop_
_entity.id
_entity.type
_entity.pdbx_description
1 polymer ?
#
loop_
_entity_poly.entity_id
_entity_poly.type
_entity_poly.pdbx_seq_one_letter_code
_entity_poly.pdbx_strand_id
1 'polypeptide(L)'
;MSSSNDNSAFIRVIRIKSANGSEKMLEIPAKLDLERPKRPRTVFTDEQLEKLERAFTDSGYLSGATRAKLAESLGLSDNQVKVWFQNRRTKQKKTESKEPAKLTLESTNKTIENYSNFYQNYWTAAAFLSNNEVSS
;
A
#
# COMPACT_ATOMS: atom_id res chain seq x y z
N MET A 1 30.30 0.58 32.88
CA MET A 1 28.98 0.07 33.30
C MET A 1 28.05 0.29 32.11
N SER A 2 27.68 -0.78 31.42
CA SER A 2 27.00 -0.73 30.13
C SER A 2 25.60 -0.12 30.28
N SER A 3 25.36 1.02 29.65
CA SER A 3 24.02 1.57 29.47
C SER A 3 23.22 0.59 28.61
N SER A 4 22.25 -0.09 29.22
CA SER A 4 21.26 -0.90 28.51
C SER A 4 20.50 0.01 27.54
N ASN A 5 20.88 -0.06 26.26
CA ASN A 5 20.16 0.59 25.18
C ASN A 5 18.83 -0.15 24.99
N ASP A 6 17.78 0.33 25.67
CA ASP A 6 16.44 -0.24 25.60
C ASP A 6 15.81 0.06 24.23
N ASN A 7 16.18 -0.78 23.25
CA ASN A 7 15.64 -0.73 21.89
C ASN A 7 14.20 -1.26 21.81
N SER A 8 13.58 -1.67 22.93
CA SER A 8 12.23 -2.25 22.94
C SER A 8 11.15 -1.26 22.49
N ALA A 9 11.37 0.06 22.64
CA ALA A 9 10.43 1.09 22.20
C ALA A 9 10.30 1.19 20.68
N PHE A 10 11.32 0.75 19.93
CA PHE A 10 11.41 0.95 18.48
C PHE A 10 11.26 -0.33 17.67
N ILE A 11 11.50 -1.50 18.27
CA ILE A 11 11.47 -2.79 17.59
C ILE A 11 10.48 -3.72 18.29
N ARG A 12 9.47 -4.18 17.55
CA ARG A 12 8.59 -5.28 17.94
C ARG A 12 9.13 -6.57 17.37
N VAL A 13 9.36 -7.54 18.23
CA VAL A 13 9.78 -8.87 17.86
C VAL A 13 8.55 -9.77 17.69
N ILE A 14 8.29 -10.24 16.47
CA ILE A 14 7.24 -11.24 16.21
C ILE A 14 7.91 -12.59 15.93
N ARG A 15 7.42 -13.60 16.64
CA ARG A 15 7.90 -14.98 16.54
C ARG A 15 6.99 -15.77 15.60
N ILE A 16 7.54 -16.23 14.48
CA ILE A 16 6.81 -17.01 13.49
C ILE A 16 7.37 -18.42 13.46
N LYS A 17 6.51 -19.41 13.74
CA LYS A 17 6.84 -20.83 13.62
C LYS A 17 6.51 -21.32 12.22
N SER A 18 7.52 -21.84 11.53
CA SER A 18 7.36 -22.51 10.24
C SER A 18 6.89 -23.96 10.43
N ALA A 19 6.27 -24.56 9.41
CA ALA A 19 5.75 -25.93 9.43
C ALA A 19 6.82 -27.01 9.70
N ASN A 20 8.09 -26.69 9.44
CA ASN A 20 9.24 -27.53 9.76
C ASN A 20 9.78 -27.34 11.18
N GLY A 21 9.05 -26.63 12.06
CA GLY A 21 9.46 -26.35 13.43
C GLY A 21 10.55 -25.27 13.56
N SER A 22 11.07 -24.73 12.46
CA SER A 22 12.01 -23.61 12.52
C SER A 22 11.31 -22.33 12.95
N GLU A 23 11.83 -21.72 14.01
CA GLU A 23 11.30 -20.48 14.56
C GLU A 23 12.12 -19.31 14.02
N LYS A 24 11.48 -18.43 13.26
CA LYS A 24 12.11 -17.21 12.74
C LYS A 24 11.62 -16.01 13.55
N MET A 25 12.57 -15.20 13.97
CA MET A 25 12.33 -13.95 14.67
C MET A 25 12.34 -12.82 13.64
N LEU A 26 11.21 -12.13 13.48
CA LEU A 26 11.12 -10.95 12.63
C LEU A 26 11.10 -9.70 13.51
N GLU A 27 12.09 -8.84 13.30
CA GLU A 27 12.18 -7.52 13.91
C GLU A 27 11.41 -6.53 13.04
N ILE A 28 10.28 -6.04 13.56
CA ILE A 28 9.43 -5.09 12.86
C ILE A 28 9.50 -3.76 13.61
N PRO A 29 9.75 -2.63 12.92
CA PRO A 29 9.66 -1.32 13.54
C PRO A 29 8.31 -1.13 14.25
N ALA A 30 8.33 -0.79 15.54
CA ALA A 30 7.13 -0.60 16.37
C ALA A 30 6.18 0.50 15.86
N LYS A 31 6.69 1.39 14.99
CA LYS A 31 5.93 2.43 14.28
C LYS A 31 5.04 1.88 13.16
N LEU A 32 5.27 0.64 12.70
CA LEU A 32 4.29 -0.09 11.92
C LEU A 32 3.18 -0.49 12.87
N ASP A 33 2.11 0.31 12.86
CA ASP A 33 0.90 0.10 13.64
C ASP A 33 0.16 -1.15 13.12
N LEU A 34 0.73 -2.33 13.43
CA LEU A 34 0.19 -3.64 13.09
C LEU A 34 -1.11 -3.94 13.85
N GLU A 35 -1.32 -3.24 14.96
CA GLU A 35 -2.53 -3.26 15.78
C GLU A 35 -3.64 -2.37 15.20
N ARG A 36 -3.31 -1.49 14.23
CA ARG A 36 -4.32 -0.67 13.57
C ARG A 36 -5.36 -1.59 12.95
N PRO A 37 -6.65 -1.49 13.36
CA PRO A 37 -7.70 -2.26 12.74
C PRO A 37 -7.66 -2.04 11.24
N LYS A 38 -7.48 -3.14 10.48
CA LYS A 38 -7.54 -3.07 9.02
C LYS A 38 -8.91 -2.51 8.67
N ARG A 39 -8.94 -1.40 7.93
CA ARG A 39 -10.21 -0.84 7.45
C ARG A 39 -10.96 -1.94 6.70
N PRO A 40 -12.25 -2.17 6.99
CA PRO A 40 -13.02 -3.21 6.33
C PRO A 40 -12.99 -2.96 4.82
N ARG A 41 -12.78 -4.05 4.06
CA ARG A 41 -12.73 -3.97 2.60
C ARG A 41 -14.13 -3.64 2.09
N THR A 42 -14.26 -2.51 1.39
CA THR A 42 -15.49 -2.20 0.67
C THR A 42 -15.57 -3.06 -0.59
N VAL A 43 -16.74 -3.66 -0.82
CA VAL A 43 -17.12 -4.28 -2.10
C VAL A 43 -18.11 -3.34 -2.78
N PHE A 44 -17.85 -2.98 -4.03
CA PHE A 44 -18.75 -2.16 -4.84
C PHE A 44 -19.75 -3.06 -5.55
N THR A 45 -20.98 -2.57 -5.71
CA THR A 45 -21.99 -3.26 -6.53
C THR A 45 -21.64 -3.13 -8.02
N ASP A 46 -22.21 -3.99 -8.86
CA ASP A 46 -21.99 -3.94 -10.31
C ASP A 46 -22.42 -2.60 -10.91
N GLU A 47 -23.55 -2.04 -10.48
CA GLU A 47 -24.02 -0.73 -10.90
C GLU A 47 -23.04 0.40 -10.53
N GLN A 48 -22.45 0.33 -9.32
CA GLN A 48 -21.44 1.30 -8.89
C GLN A 48 -20.19 1.18 -9.75
N LEU A 49 -19.74 -0.04 -10.06
CA LEU A 49 -18.59 -0.28 -10.91
C LEU A 49 -18.81 0.24 -12.33
N GLU A 50 -20.00 0.02 -12.90
CA GLU A 50 -20.34 0.50 -14.24
C GLU A 50 -20.27 2.03 -14.32
N LYS A 51 -20.88 2.73 -13.36
CA LYS A 51 -20.84 4.20 -13.29
C LYS A 51 -19.42 4.74 -13.08
N LEU A 52 -18.61 4.07 -12.25
CA LEU A 52 -17.20 4.42 -12.04
C LEU A 52 -16.38 4.24 -13.32
N GLU A 53 -16.58 3.14 -14.05
CA GLU A 53 -15.88 2.84 -15.30
C GLU A 53 -16.28 3.80 -16.42
N ARG A 54 -17.57 4.16 -16.50
CA ARG A 54 -18.05 5.19 -17.44
C ARG A 54 -17.37 6.53 -17.17
N ALA A 55 -17.39 6.99 -15.91
CA ALA A 55 -16.72 8.23 -15.53
C ALA A 55 -15.20 8.19 -15.79
N PHE A 56 -14.57 7.03 -15.63
CA PHE A 56 -13.16 6.82 -15.92
C PHE A 56 -12.84 6.88 -17.42
N THR A 57 -13.72 6.36 -18.26
CA THR A 57 -13.61 6.43 -19.72
C THR A 57 -13.69 7.87 -20.21
N ASP A 58 -14.58 8.69 -19.59
CA ASP A 58 -14.69 10.11 -19.88
C ASP A 58 -13.44 10.88 -19.42
N SER A 59 -12.94 10.58 -18.21
CA SER A 59 -11.70 11.15 -17.69
C SER A 59 -10.99 10.24 -16.69
N GLY A 60 -9.74 9.87 -16.98
CA GLY A 60 -8.91 9.05 -16.07
C GLY A 60 -8.51 9.74 -14.75
N TYR A 61 -8.77 11.05 -14.63
CA TYR A 61 -8.51 11.86 -13.44
C TYR A 61 -9.73 12.73 -13.12
N LEU A 62 -10.15 12.72 -11.86
CA LEU A 62 -11.26 13.55 -11.39
C LEU A 62 -10.75 14.80 -10.67
N SER A 63 -11.41 15.93 -10.93
CA SER A 63 -11.30 17.12 -10.07
C SER A 63 -11.96 16.88 -8.71
N GLY A 64 -11.64 17.70 -7.71
CA GLY A 64 -12.28 17.62 -6.40
C GLY A 64 -13.82 17.71 -6.47
N ALA A 65 -14.34 18.63 -7.30
CA ALA A 65 -15.78 18.84 -7.46
C ALA A 65 -16.47 17.67 -8.20
N THR A 66 -15.88 17.18 -9.30
CA THR A 66 -16.43 16.04 -10.05
C THR A 66 -16.45 14.77 -9.20
N ARG A 67 -15.39 14.56 -8.42
CA ARG A 67 -15.27 13.42 -7.50
C ARG A 67 -16.31 13.46 -6.39
N ALA A 68 -16.56 14.62 -5.79
CA ALA A 68 -17.59 14.78 -4.77
C ALA A 68 -18.99 14.45 -5.32
N LYS A 69 -19.32 14.96 -6.52
CA LYS A 69 -20.60 14.67 -7.19
C LYS A 69 -20.77 13.17 -7.50
N LEU A 70 -19.71 12.51 -7.94
CA LEU A 70 -19.73 11.08 -8.23
C LEU A 70 -19.84 10.24 -6.95
N ALA A 71 -19.21 10.69 -5.85
CA ALA A 71 -19.33 10.04 -4.56
C ALA A 71 -20.77 10.08 -4.03
N GLU A 72 -21.41 11.26 -4.10
CA GLU A 72 -22.79 11.46 -3.71
C GLU A 72 -23.76 10.59 -4.53
N SER A 73 -23.62 10.56 -5.86
CA SER A 73 -24.52 9.78 -6.73
C SER A 73 -24.39 8.26 -6.55
N LEU A 74 -23.27 7.78 -6.02
CA LEU A 74 -23.00 6.36 -5.78
C LEU A 74 -23.20 5.93 -4.32
N GLY A 75 -23.50 6.87 -3.42
CA GLY A 75 -23.53 6.60 -1.98
C GLY A 75 -22.17 6.19 -1.41
N LEU A 76 -21.08 6.68 -2.00
CA LEU A 76 -19.70 6.38 -1.60
C LEU A 76 -19.06 7.61 -0.96
N SER A 77 -17.96 7.39 -0.24
CA SER A 77 -17.10 8.49 0.23
C SER A 77 -16.18 8.99 -0.89
N ASP A 78 -15.85 10.28 -0.84
CA ASP A 78 -14.88 10.93 -1.71
C ASP A 78 -13.52 10.20 -1.74
N ASN A 79 -13.12 9.60 -0.60
CA ASN A 79 -11.91 8.79 -0.52
C ASN A 79 -12.04 7.42 -1.21
N GLN A 80 -13.20 6.76 -1.16
CA GLN A 80 -13.41 5.49 -1.88
C GLN A 80 -13.33 5.71 -3.40
N VAL A 81 -13.96 6.77 -3.91
CA VAL A 81 -13.86 7.14 -5.33
C VAL A 81 -12.41 7.47 -5.70
N LYS A 82 -11.70 8.24 -4.86
CA LYS A 82 -10.27 8.53 -5.05
C LYS A 82 -9.42 7.26 -5.18
N VAL A 83 -9.58 6.33 -4.23
CA VAL A 83 -8.82 5.07 -4.18
C VAL A 83 -9.18 4.19 -5.37
N TRP A 84 -10.45 4.13 -5.76
CA TRP A 84 -10.86 3.37 -6.95
C TRP A 84 -10.20 3.92 -8.21
N PHE A 85 -10.21 5.24 -8.43
CA PHE A 85 -9.56 5.85 -9.60
C PHE A 85 -8.03 5.62 -9.61
N GLN A 86 -7.38 5.67 -8.44
CA GLN A 86 -5.97 5.32 -8.32
C GLN A 86 -5.71 3.86 -8.73
N ASN A 87 -6.48 2.93 -8.15
CA ASN A 87 -6.38 1.51 -8.45
C ASN A 87 -6.68 1.21 -9.93
N ARG A 88 -7.66 1.89 -10.52
CA ARG A 88 -8.04 1.74 -11.92
C ARG A 88 -6.92 2.19 -12.87
N ARG A 89 -6.24 3.30 -12.57
CA ARG A 89 -5.04 3.74 -13.33
C ARG A 89 -3.89 2.75 -13.18
N THR A 90 -3.65 2.23 -11.97
CA THR A 90 -2.64 1.19 -11.76
C THR A 90 -2.94 -0.06 -12.59
N LYS A 91 -4.21 -0.48 -12.64
CA LYS A 91 -4.65 -1.62 -13.47
C LYS A 91 -4.42 -1.32 -14.95
N GLN A 92 -4.80 -0.14 -15.44
CA GLN A 92 -4.57 0.28 -16.83
C GLN A 92 -3.08 0.25 -17.21
N LYS A 93 -2.22 0.85 -16.38
CA LYS A 93 -0.77 0.83 -16.63
C LYS A 93 -0.23 -0.60 -16.66
N LYS A 94 -0.73 -1.49 -15.80
CA LYS A 94 -0.36 -2.92 -15.78
C LYS A 94 -0.85 -3.68 -17.02
N THR A 95 -1.95 -3.27 -17.64
CA THR A 95 -2.43 -3.89 -18.89
C THR A 95 -1.71 -3.32 -20.11
N GLU A 96 -1.40 -2.02 -20.13
CA GLU A 96 -0.65 -1.37 -21.21
C GLU A 96 0.83 -1.80 -21.26
N SER A 97 1.43 -2.09 -20.10
CA SER A 97 2.81 -2.62 -20.01
C SER A 97 2.92 -4.12 -20.27
N LYS A 98 1.80 -4.79 -20.59
CA LYS A 98 1.77 -6.18 -20.99
C LYS A 98 1.35 -6.28 -22.47
N GLU A 99 2.35 -6.25 -23.36
CA GLU A 99 2.45 -7.32 -24.36
C GLU A 99 2.13 -8.65 -23.66
N PRO A 100 1.39 -9.62 -24.25
CA PRO A 100 0.87 -10.80 -23.56
C PRO A 100 2.00 -11.63 -22.92
N ALA A 101 2.41 -11.21 -21.74
CA ALA A 101 3.52 -11.77 -21.03
C ALA A 101 3.00 -13.05 -20.43
N LYS A 102 3.42 -14.18 -21.03
CA LYS A 102 3.43 -15.49 -20.38
C LYS A 102 3.81 -15.26 -18.91
N LEU A 103 3.03 -15.84 -17.99
CA LEU A 103 3.31 -15.80 -16.56
C LEU A 103 4.66 -16.47 -16.32
N THR A 104 5.76 -15.72 -16.39
CA THR A 104 7.12 -16.22 -16.15
C THR A 104 7.49 -15.94 -14.70
N LEU A 105 8.24 -16.86 -14.10
CA LEU A 105 8.82 -16.72 -12.76
C LEU A 105 9.66 -15.43 -12.61
N GLU A 106 10.22 -14.95 -13.72
CA GLU A 106 10.95 -13.69 -13.79
C GLU A 106 10.07 -12.45 -13.50
N SER A 107 8.82 -12.47 -13.97
CA SER A 107 7.86 -11.37 -13.76
C SER A 107 7.35 -11.31 -12.33
N THR A 108 7.21 -12.47 -11.69
CA THR A 108 6.84 -12.58 -10.26
C THR A 108 7.99 -12.12 -9.36
N ASN A 109 9.23 -12.50 -9.68
CA ASN A 109 10.41 -12.05 -8.94
C ASN A 109 10.59 -10.54 -9.03
N LYS A 110 10.45 -9.95 -10.23
CA LYS A 110 10.48 -8.48 -10.39
C LYS A 110 9.39 -7.77 -9.61
N THR A 111 8.21 -8.39 -9.47
CA THR A 111 7.11 -7.82 -8.68
C THR A 111 7.44 -7.88 -7.19
N ILE A 112 7.99 -8.99 -6.71
CA ILE A 112 8.41 -9.17 -5.31
C ILE A 112 9.54 -8.19 -4.96
N GLU A 113 10.54 -8.04 -5.83
CA GLU A 113 11.62 -7.07 -5.68
C GLU A 113 11.11 -5.63 -5.66
N ASN A 114 10.12 -5.28 -6.50
CA ASN A 114 9.51 -3.94 -6.44
C ASN A 114 8.77 -3.68 -5.13
N TYR A 115 8.06 -4.68 -4.59
CA TYR A 115 7.45 -4.56 -3.27
C TYR A 115 8.53 -4.44 -2.17
N SER A 116 9.57 -5.26 -2.23
CA SER A 116 10.72 -5.22 -1.32
C SER A 116 11.39 -3.84 -1.32
N ASN A 117 11.70 -3.31 -2.50
CA ASN A 117 12.30 -1.99 -2.69
C ASN A 117 11.39 -0.85 -2.25
N PHE A 118 10.06 -0.96 -2.43
CA PHE A 118 9.12 0.02 -1.92
C PHE A 118 9.18 0.10 -0.39
N TYR A 119 9.17 -1.05 0.30
CA TYR A 119 9.29 -1.09 1.76
C TYR A 119 10.67 -0.67 2.25
N GLN A 120 11.73 -1.06 1.53
CA GLN A 120 13.11 -0.67 1.84
C GLN A 120 13.29 0.84 1.71
N ASN A 121 12.79 1.46 0.63
CA ASN A 121 12.84 2.92 0.42
C ASN A 121 12.00 3.71 1.42
N TYR A 122 10.83 3.19 1.81
CA TYR A 122 10.03 3.79 2.87
C TYR A 122 10.76 3.73 4.22
N TRP A 123 11.49 2.65 4.48
CA TRP A 123 12.27 2.45 5.70
C TRP A 123 13.54 3.30 5.74
N THR A 124 14.28 3.42 4.64
CA THR A 124 15.46 4.30 4.55
C THR A 124 15.09 5.78 4.55
N ALA A 125 14.01 6.19 3.89
CA ALA A 125 13.54 7.58 3.95
C ALA A 125 13.09 7.97 5.37
N ALA A 126 12.42 7.06 6.09
CA ALA A 126 12.07 7.26 7.49
C ALA A 126 13.30 7.33 8.42
N ALA A 127 14.39 6.62 8.07
CA ALA A 127 15.67 6.73 8.79
C ALA A 127 16.41 8.04 8.48
N PHE A 128 16.35 8.54 7.24
CA PHE A 128 17.00 9.79 6.83
C PHE A 128 16.35 11.04 7.48
N LEU A 129 15.03 11.02 7.66
CA LEU A 129 14.30 12.06 8.39
C LEU A 129 14.61 12.08 9.90
N SER A 130 15.27 11.06 10.44
CA SER A 130 15.70 11.02 11.85
C SER A 130 17.05 11.70 12.10
N ASN A 131 17.80 12.06 11.05
CA ASN A 131 19.17 12.60 11.16
C ASN A 131 19.29 14.06 10.75
N ASN A 132 18.18 14.80 10.58
CA ASN A 132 18.24 16.21 10.22
C ASN A 132 17.21 17.04 11.00
N GLU A 133 17.37 17.05 12.33
CA GLU A 133 16.88 18.15 13.18
C GLU A 133 18.06 18.72 13.99
N VAL A 134 18.46 19.92 13.57
CA VAL A 134 19.03 21.04 14.35
C VAL A 134 20.42 20.86 14.97
N SER A 135 21.43 21.42 14.30
CA SER A 135 22.38 22.28 14.99
C SER A 135 22.16 23.71 14.51
N SER A 136 21.91 24.59 15.47
CA SER A 136 21.87 26.04 15.31
C SER A 136 23.23 26.60 14.89
#